data_AF-A0A401J993-F1
#
_entry.id   AF-A0A401J993-F1
#
_cell.length_a   1.000
_cell.length_b   1.000
_cell.length_c   1.000
_cell.angle_alpha   90.00
_cell.angle_beta   90.00
_cell.angle_gamma   90.00
#
_symmetry.space_group_name_H-M   'P 1'
#
loop_
_entity.id
_entity.type
_entity.pdbx_description
1 polymer ?
#
loop_
_entity_poly.entity_id
_entity_poly.type
_entity_poly.pdbx_seq_one_letter_code
_entity_poly.pdbx_strand_id
1 'polypeptide(L)'
;MSGEQKGPVFHVPAVPRLLAFDGRLYLYWSALTIEQGDIKRATVRGAELVEAGGLPQIKGTNGIIRPFDPPSRDVWSPGRDKMSNRIVNLMGFWNDGGSFLAFAALGGEGCHEPLSQGRGCFRLAVKRSRSPLGANAFGRGSDVDLRLPSNPQEYAAPIVDPTGHRWLMGHFVRPPDNGFADRAPAPPATYWRKSERASALVLLPLGQR
;
A
#
# COMPACT_ATOMS: atom_id res chain seq x y z
N MET A 1 -9.40 -6.01 15.43
CA MET A 1 -9.47 -4.76 14.64
C MET A 1 -10.75 -4.05 15.01
N SER A 2 -10.69 -2.81 15.48
CA SER A 2 -11.88 -1.98 15.69
C SER A 2 -12.35 -1.43 14.34
N GLY A 3 -13.60 -1.69 13.96
CA GLY A 3 -14.22 -1.17 12.74
C GLY A 3 -15.59 -0.56 13.02
N GLU A 4 -16.12 0.16 12.04
CA GLU A 4 -17.48 0.72 12.10
C GLU A 4 -18.41 -0.10 11.21
N GLN A 5 -19.46 -0.67 11.80
CA GLN A 5 -20.48 -1.43 11.06
C GLN A 5 -21.69 -0.53 10.76
N LYS A 6 -22.10 -0.48 9.50
CA LYS A 6 -23.33 0.17 9.02
C LYS A 6 -24.12 -0.82 8.19
N GLY A 7 -24.98 -1.59 8.85
CA GLY A 7 -25.71 -2.69 8.21
C GLY A 7 -24.77 -3.78 7.68
N PRO A 8 -24.80 -4.13 6.38
CA PRO A 8 -23.92 -5.13 5.77
C PRO A 8 -22.52 -4.59 5.42
N VAL A 9 -22.30 -3.27 5.59
CA VAL A 9 -21.04 -2.60 5.28
C VAL A 9 -20.18 -2.47 6.53
N PHE A 10 -18.92 -2.84 6.43
CA PHE A 10 -17.94 -2.74 7.51
C PHE A 10 -16.74 -1.90 7.08
N HIS A 11 -16.40 -0.89 7.87
CA HIS A 11 -15.27 0.01 7.63
C HIS A 11 -14.13 -0.26 8.60
N VAL A 12 -12.92 -0.46 8.07
CA VAL A 12 -11.76 -0.87 8.88
C VAL A 12 -10.53 -0.03 8.53
N PRO A 13 -9.78 0.46 9.53
CA PRO A 13 -8.44 0.97 9.30
C PRO A 13 -7.47 -0.21 9.33
N ALA A 14 -6.83 -0.51 8.20
CA ALA A 14 -5.78 -1.51 8.13
C ALA A 14 -4.40 -0.92 8.49
N VAL A 15 -3.46 -1.82 8.82
CA VAL A 15 -2.11 -1.60 9.37
C VAL A 15 -1.58 -0.16 9.21
N PRO A 16 -1.44 0.60 10.32
CA PRO A 16 -0.98 1.97 10.25
C PRO A 16 0.48 2.08 9.83
N ARG A 17 0.81 3.17 9.13
CA ARG A 17 2.17 3.53 8.71
C ARG A 17 2.48 4.96 9.14
N LEU A 18 3.72 5.18 9.55
CA LEU A 18 4.21 6.50 9.91
C LEU A 18 5.13 7.03 8.81
N LEU A 19 5.11 8.35 8.62
CA LEU A 19 6.06 9.09 7.81
C LEU A 19 6.52 10.31 8.59
N ALA A 20 7.82 10.41 8.83
CA ALA A 20 8.44 11.66 9.24
C ALA A 20 8.92 12.39 7.97
N PHE A 21 8.38 13.59 7.72
CA PHE A 21 8.70 14.39 6.54
C PHE A 21 8.67 15.88 6.89
N ASP A 22 9.73 16.60 6.54
CA ASP A 22 9.87 18.04 6.78
C ASP A 22 9.58 18.47 8.23
N GLY A 23 10.19 17.75 9.19
CA GLY A 23 10.05 18.04 10.63
C GLY A 23 8.69 17.69 11.23
N ARG A 24 7.79 17.04 10.47
CA ARG A 24 6.44 16.67 10.91
C ARG A 24 6.24 15.16 10.86
N LEU A 25 5.33 14.66 11.70
CA LEU A 25 4.96 13.26 11.75
C LEU A 25 3.55 13.07 11.20
N TYR A 26 3.37 12.07 10.34
CA TYR A 26 2.11 11.75 9.71
C TYR A 26 1.75 10.29 9.95
N LEU A 27 0.47 10.04 10.21
CA LEU A 27 -0.13 8.71 10.33
C LEU A 27 -0.95 8.42 9.08
N TYR A 28 -0.75 7.24 8.49
CA TYR A 28 -1.51 6.75 7.36
C TYR A 28 -2.08 5.37 7.62
N TRP A 29 -3.21 5.06 7.00
CA TRP A 29 -3.82 3.74 7.04
C TRP A 29 -4.56 3.47 5.73
N SER A 30 -4.70 2.20 5.38
CA SER A 30 -5.63 1.80 4.32
C SER A 30 -7.04 1.74 4.92
N ALA A 31 -7.97 2.56 4.42
CA ALA A 31 -9.36 2.55 4.82
C ALA A 31 -10.14 1.58 3.92
N LEU A 32 -10.54 0.46 4.50
CA LEU A 32 -11.24 -0.62 3.82
C LEU A 32 -12.75 -0.45 3.95
N THR A 33 -13.47 -0.72 2.86
CA THR A 33 -14.91 -0.96 2.85
C THR A 33 -15.15 -2.41 2.48
N ILE A 34 -15.70 -3.16 3.43
CA ILE A 34 -16.00 -4.58 3.29
C ILE A 34 -17.51 -4.75 3.23
N GLU A 35 -18.00 -5.50 2.25
CA GLU A 35 -19.42 -5.83 2.11
C GLU A 35 -19.55 -7.32 1.80
N GLN A 36 -20.38 -8.03 2.55
CA GLN A 36 -20.57 -9.49 2.41
C GLN A 36 -19.26 -10.29 2.49
N GLY A 37 -18.29 -9.82 3.28
CA GLY A 37 -16.98 -10.47 3.43
C GLY A 37 -15.94 -10.08 2.37
N ASP A 38 -16.33 -9.37 1.31
CA ASP A 38 -15.42 -8.90 0.27
C ASP A 38 -14.92 -7.49 0.53
N ILE A 39 -13.65 -7.23 0.23
CA ILE A 39 -13.14 -5.86 0.11
C ILE A 39 -13.70 -5.24 -1.17
N LYS A 40 -14.71 -4.37 -1.05
CA LYS A 40 -15.26 -3.64 -2.20
C LYS A 40 -14.42 -2.44 -2.58
N ARG A 41 -13.77 -1.82 -1.61
CA ARG A 41 -12.90 -0.65 -1.80
C ARG A 41 -11.81 -0.57 -0.74
N ALA A 42 -10.61 -0.17 -1.15
CA ALA A 42 -9.55 0.26 -0.26
C ALA A 42 -8.96 1.58 -0.75
N THR A 43 -8.94 2.59 0.10
CA THR A 43 -8.22 3.87 -0.15
C THR A 43 -7.14 4.04 0.90
N VAL A 44 -6.20 4.97 0.69
CA VAL A 44 -5.23 5.37 1.72
C VAL A 44 -5.63 6.73 2.26
N ARG A 45 -5.73 6.81 3.58
CA ARG A 45 -6.01 8.03 4.30
C ARG A 45 -4.83 8.40 5.19
N GLY A 46 -4.72 9.68 5.49
CA GLY A 46 -3.66 10.20 6.34
C GLY A 46 -4.11 11.36 7.21
N ALA A 47 -3.43 11.53 8.34
CA ALA A 47 -3.57 12.66 9.25
C ALA A 47 -2.20 13.10 9.79
N GLU A 48 -2.09 14.36 10.21
CA GLU A 48 -0.90 14.89 10.87
C GLU A 48 -0.96 14.53 12.36
N LEU A 49 0.17 14.10 12.92
CA LEU A 49 0.34 13.90 14.35
C LEU A 49 1.01 15.13 14.97
N VAL A 50 0.56 15.51 16.16
CA VAL A 50 1.13 16.57 17.00
C VAL A 50 1.40 16.03 18.38
N GLU A 51 2.41 16.57 19.07
CA GLU A 51 2.68 16.19 20.45
C GLU A 51 1.75 16.98 21.39
N ALA A 52 1.05 16.26 22.28
CA ALA A 52 0.25 16.86 23.33
C ALA A 52 0.37 16.02 24.60
N GLY A 53 0.91 16.62 25.66
CA GLY A 53 1.17 15.93 26.92
C GLY A 53 2.19 14.78 26.80
N GLY A 54 3.21 14.93 25.95
CA GLY A 54 4.25 13.91 25.73
C GLY A 54 3.81 12.70 24.89
N LEU A 55 2.60 12.73 24.33
CA LEU A 55 2.07 11.67 23.47
C LEU A 55 1.74 12.20 22.08
N PRO A 56 2.03 11.44 21.01
CA PRO A 56 1.57 11.78 19.68
C PRO A 56 0.05 11.63 19.60
N GLN A 57 -0.63 12.70 19.24
CA GLN A 57 -2.07 12.77 19.03
C GLN A 57 -2.39 13.22 17.61
N ILE A 58 -3.56 12.87 17.12
CA ILE A 58 -3.99 13.32 15.81
C ILE A 58 -4.40 14.79 15.89
N LYS A 59 -3.82 15.60 15.01
CA LYS A 59 -4.06 17.04 14.97
C LYS A 59 -5.55 17.35 14.80
N GLY A 60 -6.09 18.14 15.73
CA GLY A 60 -7.50 18.53 15.72
C GLY A 60 -8.45 17.48 16.30
N THR A 61 -7.95 16.46 17.00
CA THR A 61 -8.78 15.50 17.74
C THR A 61 -8.25 15.30 19.17
N ASN A 62 -9.02 14.59 19.99
CA ASN A 62 -8.61 14.17 21.34
C ASN A 62 -7.86 12.82 21.33
N GLY A 63 -7.12 12.52 20.25
CA GLY A 63 -6.29 11.32 20.12
C GLY A 63 -6.95 10.08 19.51
N ILE A 64 -8.26 10.11 19.22
CA ILE A 64 -8.97 9.00 18.55
C ILE A 64 -9.32 9.41 17.11
N ILE A 65 -9.22 8.48 16.17
CA ILE A 65 -9.74 8.63 14.80
C ILE A 65 -10.33 7.31 14.29
N ARG A 66 -11.42 7.40 13.55
CA ARG A 66 -12.03 6.30 12.78
C ARG A 66 -11.58 6.37 11.33
N PRO A 67 -11.79 5.30 10.53
CA PRO A 67 -11.20 5.20 9.20
C PRO A 67 -11.49 6.38 8.29
N PHE A 68 -12.69 6.97 8.37
CA PHE A 68 -13.17 8.01 7.47
C PHE A 68 -13.44 9.35 8.16
N ASP A 69 -12.95 9.57 9.38
CA ASP A 69 -13.24 10.81 10.11
C ASP A 69 -12.65 12.05 9.41
N PRO A 70 -13.33 13.22 9.49
CA PRO A 70 -12.91 14.46 8.82
C PRO A 70 -11.49 14.96 9.06
N PRO A 71 -10.85 14.75 10.24
CA PRO A 71 -9.45 15.13 10.47
C PRO A 71 -8.46 14.37 9.57
N SER A 72 -8.89 13.28 8.92
CA SER A 72 -8.12 12.56 7.91
C SER A 72 -8.43 12.99 6.48
N ARG A 73 -7.49 12.78 5.57
CA ARG A 73 -7.65 13.07 4.14
C ARG A 73 -7.38 11.84 3.30
N ASP A 74 -8.14 11.65 2.22
CA ASP A 74 -7.78 10.67 1.17
C ASP A 74 -6.52 11.14 0.44
N VAL A 75 -5.43 10.40 0.62
CA VAL A 75 -4.13 10.69 0.01
C VAL A 75 -3.82 9.76 -1.16
N TRP A 76 -4.48 8.60 -1.24
CA TRP A 76 -4.42 7.72 -2.40
C TRP A 76 -5.77 7.03 -2.65
N SER A 77 -6.43 7.42 -3.73
CA SER A 77 -7.67 6.83 -4.19
C SER A 77 -7.43 5.78 -5.29
N PRO A 78 -8.33 4.78 -5.42
CA PRO A 78 -8.35 3.90 -6.58
C PRO A 78 -8.34 4.68 -7.89
N GLY A 79 -7.70 4.10 -8.91
CA GLY A 79 -7.66 4.67 -10.25
C GLY A 79 -8.97 4.46 -11.00
N ARG A 80 -8.97 4.83 -12.28
CA ARG A 80 -10.14 4.70 -13.17
C ARG A 80 -10.13 3.41 -13.98
N ASP A 81 -8.96 2.81 -14.18
CA ASP A 81 -8.82 1.59 -14.98
C ASP A 81 -9.21 0.34 -14.19
N LYS A 82 -9.61 -0.70 -14.92
CA LYS A 82 -10.08 -1.97 -14.35
C LYS A 82 -9.05 -2.70 -13.48
N MET A 83 -7.76 -2.36 -13.57
CA MET A 83 -6.69 -2.98 -12.78
C MET A 83 -6.35 -2.17 -11.51
N SER A 84 -6.99 -1.03 -11.25
CA SER A 84 -6.68 -0.18 -10.10
C SER A 84 -7.90 0.50 -9.46
N ASN A 85 -9.12 0.20 -9.94
CA ASN A 85 -10.35 0.88 -9.53
C ASN A 85 -10.97 0.39 -8.21
N ARG A 86 -10.33 -0.51 -7.46
CA ARG A 86 -10.88 -1.01 -6.18
C ARG A 86 -9.93 -0.89 -5.01
N ILE A 87 -8.69 -1.35 -5.17
CA ILE A 87 -7.76 -1.59 -4.07
C ILE A 87 -6.57 -0.65 -4.17
N VAL A 88 -6.33 0.11 -3.10
CA VAL A 88 -5.07 0.77 -2.80
C VAL A 88 -4.71 0.44 -1.36
N ASN A 89 -3.74 -0.44 -1.16
CA ASN A 89 -3.27 -0.84 0.15
C ASN A 89 -1.84 -0.36 0.40
N LEU A 90 -1.66 0.57 1.34
CA LEU A 90 -0.37 1.18 1.64
C LEU A 90 0.61 0.16 2.23
N MET A 91 1.79 0.07 1.63
CA MET A 91 2.85 -0.86 2.01
C MET A 91 3.92 -0.18 2.86
N GLY A 92 4.26 1.07 2.55
CA GLY A 92 5.24 1.84 3.31
C GLY A 92 5.75 3.06 2.55
N PHE A 93 6.80 3.67 3.08
CA PHE A 93 7.41 4.88 2.54
C PHE A 93 8.92 4.81 2.50
N TRP A 94 9.52 5.59 1.59
CA TRP A 94 10.92 5.99 1.67
C TRP A 94 11.06 7.49 1.57
N ASN A 95 11.89 8.09 2.43
CA ASN A 95 12.32 9.47 2.26
C ASN A 95 13.31 9.57 1.09
N ASP A 96 13.14 10.60 0.27
CA ASP A 96 13.86 10.81 -0.97
C ASP A 96 14.21 12.30 -1.16
N GLY A 97 15.03 12.82 -0.25
CA GLY A 97 15.37 14.24 -0.17
C GLY A 97 14.14 15.09 0.17
N GLY A 98 13.88 16.12 -0.63
CA GLY A 98 12.67 16.96 -0.52
C GLY A 98 11.38 16.30 -1.03
N SER A 99 11.34 14.97 -1.11
CA SER A 99 10.19 14.18 -1.52
C SER A 99 10.17 12.85 -0.80
N PHE A 100 9.14 12.05 -1.00
CA PHE A 100 9.06 10.68 -0.52
C PHE A 100 8.42 9.77 -1.58
N LEU A 101 8.72 8.49 -1.48
CA LEU A 101 8.14 7.43 -2.28
C LEU A 101 7.11 6.69 -1.44
N ALA A 102 5.87 6.64 -1.91
CA ALA A 102 4.80 5.86 -1.30
C ALA A 102 4.62 4.55 -2.08
N PHE A 103 4.64 3.43 -1.37
CA PHE A 103 4.45 2.09 -1.93
C PHE A 103 3.03 1.62 -1.62
N ALA A 104 2.34 1.04 -2.60
CA ALA A 104 1.04 0.43 -2.39
C ALA A 104 0.87 -0.83 -3.23
N ALA A 105 0.07 -1.79 -2.74
CA ALA A 105 -0.55 -2.78 -3.60
C ALA A 105 -1.78 -2.16 -4.25
N LEU A 106 -1.89 -2.30 -5.56
CA LEU A 106 -3.03 -1.90 -6.34
C LEU A 106 -3.81 -3.14 -6.82
N GLY A 107 -5.11 -2.98 -6.98
CA GLY A 107 -5.99 -4.00 -7.53
C GLY A 107 -7.29 -3.38 -8.02
N GLY A 108 -7.99 -4.08 -8.90
CA GLY A 108 -9.22 -3.59 -9.49
C GLY A 108 -10.32 -4.64 -9.50
N GLU A 109 -11.05 -4.71 -10.60
CA GLU A 109 -12.15 -5.65 -10.79
C GLU A 109 -11.67 -7.10 -10.64
N GLY A 110 -12.44 -7.88 -9.88
CA GLY A 110 -12.11 -9.28 -9.61
C GLY A 110 -10.96 -9.50 -8.62
N CYS A 111 -10.44 -8.46 -7.97
CA CYS A 111 -9.43 -8.59 -6.93
C CYS A 111 -10.06 -8.58 -5.54
N HIS A 112 -10.26 -9.77 -4.98
CA HIS A 112 -10.78 -9.98 -3.62
C HIS A 112 -9.66 -10.33 -2.64
N GLU A 113 -8.67 -11.07 -3.14
CA GLU A 113 -7.48 -11.53 -2.43
C GLU A 113 -6.28 -11.61 -3.39
N PRO A 114 -5.03 -11.77 -2.90
CA PRO A 114 -3.86 -11.84 -3.76
C PRO A 114 -3.90 -12.96 -4.81
N LEU A 115 -4.52 -14.10 -4.52
CA LEU A 115 -4.66 -15.24 -5.43
C LEU A 115 -5.80 -15.11 -6.45
N SER A 116 -6.57 -14.02 -6.39
CA SER A 116 -7.66 -13.79 -7.34
C SER A 116 -7.17 -13.77 -8.79
N GLN A 117 -8.00 -14.28 -9.70
CA GLN A 117 -7.68 -14.38 -11.14
C GLN A 117 -7.78 -13.02 -11.89
N GLY A 118 -8.27 -11.97 -11.22
CA GLY A 118 -8.31 -10.62 -11.77
C GLY A 118 -6.92 -10.16 -12.23
N ARG A 119 -6.88 -9.43 -13.34
CA ARG A 119 -5.61 -8.99 -13.92
C ARG A 119 -4.94 -7.93 -13.02
N GLY A 120 -3.72 -8.23 -12.57
CA GLY A 120 -2.91 -7.31 -11.75
C GLY A 120 -3.40 -7.13 -10.32
N CYS A 121 -4.02 -8.14 -9.72
CA CYS A 121 -4.39 -8.11 -8.31
C CYS A 121 -3.18 -7.98 -7.39
N PHE A 122 -3.29 -7.08 -6.42
CA PHE A 122 -2.27 -6.79 -5.40
C PHE A 122 -0.86 -6.52 -5.96
N ARG A 123 -0.78 -6.02 -7.20
CA ARG A 123 0.49 -5.64 -7.83
C ARG A 123 1.07 -4.41 -7.13
N LEU A 124 2.38 -4.35 -7.01
CA LEU A 124 3.03 -3.18 -6.40
C LEU A 124 2.99 -1.98 -7.34
N ALA A 125 2.86 -0.81 -6.73
CA ALA A 125 3.08 0.48 -7.36
C ALA A 125 3.85 1.39 -6.40
N VAL A 126 4.60 2.31 -6.99
CA VAL A 126 5.34 3.33 -6.25
C VAL A 126 5.06 4.68 -6.89
N LYS A 127 4.77 5.67 -6.04
CA LYS A 127 4.50 7.05 -6.44
C LYS A 127 5.39 7.99 -5.66
N ARG A 128 5.99 8.97 -6.33
CA ARG A 128 6.73 10.05 -5.69
C ARG A 128 5.79 11.21 -5.39
N SER A 129 5.85 11.74 -4.18
CA SER A 129 5.11 12.95 -3.78
C SER A 129 5.95 13.87 -2.89
N ARG A 130 5.54 15.14 -2.84
CA ARG A 130 6.08 16.16 -1.93
C ARG A 130 5.02 16.67 -0.94
N SER A 131 3.78 16.20 -1.08
CA SER A 131 2.63 16.72 -0.33
C SER A 131 2.07 15.60 0.54
N PRO A 132 2.41 15.52 1.84
CA PRO A 132 2.02 14.41 2.69
C PRO A 132 0.49 14.25 2.86
N LEU A 133 -0.28 15.35 2.85
CA LEU A 133 -1.73 15.35 3.09
C LEU A 133 -2.53 16.10 2.00
N GLY A 134 -1.99 16.18 0.78
CA GLY A 134 -2.73 16.75 -0.34
C GLY A 134 -3.85 15.81 -0.81
N ALA A 135 -4.93 16.37 -1.36
CA ALA A 135 -6.03 15.56 -1.88
C ALA A 135 -5.55 14.62 -2.99
N ASN A 136 -5.64 13.31 -2.74
CA ASN A 136 -5.10 12.26 -3.60
C ASN A 136 -3.61 12.47 -3.97
N ALA A 137 -2.80 13.02 -3.04
CA ALA A 137 -1.42 13.41 -3.31
C ALA A 137 -0.50 12.28 -3.79
N PHE A 138 -0.77 11.04 -3.41
CA PHE A 138 0.00 9.88 -3.82
C PHE A 138 -0.51 9.35 -5.16
N GLY A 139 -1.83 9.26 -5.33
CA GLY A 139 -2.44 8.84 -6.61
C GLY A 139 -2.15 9.78 -7.77
N ARG A 140 -1.97 11.09 -7.49
CA ARG A 140 -1.52 12.12 -8.45
C ARG A 140 0.00 12.32 -8.48
N GLY A 141 0.74 11.57 -7.67
CA GLY A 141 2.20 11.60 -7.67
C GLY A 141 2.79 11.08 -8.98
N SER A 142 4.06 11.38 -9.20
CA SER A 142 4.79 10.87 -10.37
C SER A 142 5.06 9.38 -10.21
N ASP A 143 4.89 8.61 -11.29
CA ASP A 143 5.32 7.22 -11.34
C ASP A 143 6.83 7.11 -11.17
N VAL A 144 7.28 6.07 -10.47
CA VAL A 144 8.69 5.74 -10.33
C VAL A 144 8.90 4.32 -10.84
N ASP A 145 9.77 4.16 -11.83
CA ASP A 145 10.14 2.83 -12.30
C ASP A 145 11.25 2.26 -11.42
N LEU A 146 10.87 1.37 -10.51
CA LEU A 146 11.79 0.56 -9.69
C LEU A 146 11.87 -0.89 -10.19
N ARG A 147 11.32 -1.19 -11.38
CA ARG A 147 11.20 -2.55 -11.93
C ARG A 147 10.56 -3.53 -10.92
N LEU A 148 9.47 -3.09 -10.31
CA LEU A 148 8.76 -3.84 -9.29
C LEU A 148 8.22 -5.18 -9.86
N PRO A 149 8.15 -6.25 -9.06
CA PRO A 149 7.58 -7.51 -9.52
C PRO A 149 6.11 -7.39 -9.93
N SER A 150 5.72 -8.17 -10.94
CA SER A 150 4.36 -8.14 -11.47
C SER A 150 3.36 -8.99 -10.70
N ASN A 151 3.83 -9.99 -9.96
CA ASN A 151 2.97 -10.94 -9.25
C ASN A 151 2.41 -10.36 -7.95
N PRO A 152 1.27 -10.89 -7.47
CA PRO A 152 0.65 -10.45 -6.23
C PRO A 152 1.60 -10.61 -5.03
N GLN A 153 1.47 -9.72 -4.06
CA GLN A 153 2.23 -9.78 -2.81
C GLN A 153 1.37 -9.44 -1.60
N GLU A 154 1.84 -9.91 -0.46
CA GLU A 154 1.38 -9.55 0.86
C GLU A 154 2.54 -9.01 1.69
N TYR A 155 2.24 -8.06 2.57
CA TYR A 155 3.17 -7.54 3.57
C TYR A 155 4.50 -7.03 2.99
N ALA A 156 4.54 -6.59 1.72
CA ALA A 156 5.73 -5.97 1.18
C ALA A 156 6.10 -4.73 2.00
N ALA A 157 7.38 -4.66 2.36
CA ALA A 157 7.97 -3.63 3.18
C ALA A 157 9.20 -3.07 2.44
N PRO A 158 9.20 -1.78 2.10
CA PRO A 158 10.39 -1.11 1.61
C PRO A 158 11.37 -0.92 2.78
N ILE A 159 12.59 -1.44 2.68
CA ILE A 159 13.62 -1.37 3.73
C ILE A 159 14.93 -0.78 3.20
N VAL A 160 15.72 -0.19 4.09
CA VAL A 160 17.07 0.31 3.79
C VAL A 160 18.04 -0.40 4.71
N ASP A 161 19.08 -0.99 4.15
CA ASP A 161 20.10 -1.69 4.94
C ASP A 161 21.12 -0.73 5.57
N PRO A 162 22.01 -1.19 6.46
CA PRO A 162 23.01 -0.33 7.12
C PRO A 162 23.99 0.36 6.16
N THR A 163 24.13 -0.15 4.93
CA THR A 163 24.98 0.44 3.89
C THR A 163 24.23 1.45 3.01
N GLY A 164 22.93 1.65 3.27
CA GLY A 164 22.07 2.56 2.53
C GLY A 164 21.42 1.94 1.28
N HIS A 165 21.64 0.64 1.00
CA HIS A 165 20.97 0.01 -0.13
C HIS A 165 19.49 -0.20 0.16
N ARG A 166 18.69 -0.08 -0.90
CA ARG A 166 17.24 -0.15 -0.86
C ARG A 166 16.79 -1.55 -1.27
N TRP A 167 15.93 -2.13 -0.46
CA TRP A 167 15.39 -3.46 -0.69
C TRP A 167 13.88 -3.48 -0.51
N LEU A 168 13.23 -4.42 -1.15
CA LEU A 168 11.85 -4.76 -0.91
C LEU A 168 11.79 -6.16 -0.32
N MET A 169 11.28 -6.28 0.90
CA MET A 169 11.02 -7.57 1.53
C MET A 169 9.53 -7.84 1.50
N GLY A 170 9.07 -9.01 1.08
CA GLY A 170 7.64 -9.30 1.07
C GLY A 170 7.30 -10.76 0.82
N HIS A 171 6.06 -11.12 1.10
CA HIS A 171 5.50 -12.43 0.79
C HIS A 171 4.91 -12.38 -0.62
N PHE A 172 5.58 -12.98 -1.59
CA PHE A 172 5.13 -13.01 -2.98
C PHE A 172 4.40 -14.31 -3.27
N VAL A 173 3.28 -14.17 -3.97
CA VAL A 173 2.41 -15.28 -4.31
C VAL A 173 2.74 -15.77 -5.71
N ARG A 174 2.63 -17.08 -5.94
CA ARG A 174 2.76 -17.67 -7.26
C ARG A 174 1.89 -16.89 -8.25
N PRO A 175 2.44 -16.40 -9.38
CA PRO A 175 1.67 -15.62 -10.32
C PRO A 175 0.49 -16.44 -10.85
N PRO A 176 -0.76 -15.96 -10.74
CA PRO A 176 -1.86 -16.54 -11.49
C PRO A 176 -1.63 -16.33 -12.99
N ASP A 177 -2.14 -17.25 -13.80
CA ASP A 177 -2.00 -17.19 -15.26
C ASP A 177 -3.01 -16.19 -15.85
N ASN A 178 -2.65 -14.91 -15.83
CA ASN A 178 -3.50 -13.80 -16.30
C ASN A 178 -2.78 -12.82 -17.25
N GLY A 179 -1.62 -13.21 -17.78
CA GLY A 179 -0.79 -12.46 -18.72
C GLY A 179 -0.17 -11.15 -18.19
N PHE A 180 -0.47 -10.75 -16.94
CA PHE A 180 0.20 -9.64 -16.27
C PHE A 180 1.13 -10.14 -15.16
N ALA A 181 0.60 -10.95 -14.23
CA ALA A 181 1.32 -11.35 -13.02
C ALA A 181 2.58 -12.16 -13.32
N ASP A 182 2.58 -12.90 -14.43
CA ASP A 182 3.63 -13.79 -14.92
C ASP A 182 4.74 -13.08 -15.73
N ARG A 183 4.59 -11.79 -16.05
CA ARG A 183 5.56 -11.05 -16.88
C ARG A 183 6.95 -10.93 -16.27
N ALA A 184 7.01 -10.56 -14.99
CA ALA A 184 8.24 -10.34 -14.24
C ALA A 184 8.03 -10.66 -12.75
N PRO A 185 7.78 -11.94 -12.38
CA PRO A 185 7.47 -12.30 -11.01
C PRO A 185 8.73 -12.31 -10.12
N ALA A 186 8.51 -12.18 -8.82
CA ALA A 186 9.50 -12.46 -7.78
C ALA A 186 9.03 -13.63 -6.90
N PRO A 187 9.84 -14.68 -6.70
CA PRO A 187 11.08 -14.98 -7.42
C PRO A 187 10.85 -15.18 -8.93
N PRO A 188 11.91 -15.28 -9.75
CA PRO A 188 11.79 -15.43 -11.20
C PRO A 188 10.95 -16.66 -11.62
N ALA A 189 10.38 -16.63 -12.82
CA ALA A 189 9.51 -17.69 -13.34
C ALA A 189 10.12 -19.11 -13.29
N THR A 190 11.45 -19.22 -13.40
CA THR A 190 12.18 -20.50 -13.26
C THR A 190 12.02 -21.14 -11.89
N TYR A 191 11.93 -20.34 -10.82
CA TYR A 191 11.65 -20.83 -9.47
C TYR A 191 10.23 -21.38 -9.39
N TRP A 192 9.24 -20.63 -9.87
CA TRP A 192 7.83 -21.03 -9.80
C TRP A 192 7.51 -22.30 -10.59
N ARG A 193 8.19 -22.53 -11.72
CA ARG A 193 8.04 -23.78 -12.50
C ARG A 193 8.56 -25.02 -11.78
N LYS A 194 9.56 -24.86 -10.90
CA LYS A 194 10.18 -25.98 -10.16
C LYS A 194 9.61 -26.16 -8.76
N SER A 195 9.09 -25.09 -8.17
CA SER A 195 8.55 -25.09 -6.82
C SER A 195 7.12 -25.64 -6.83
N GLU A 196 6.76 -26.41 -5.82
CA GLU A 196 5.37 -26.79 -5.53
C GLU A 196 4.67 -25.77 -4.60
N ARG A 197 5.42 -24.78 -4.08
CA ARG A 197 4.89 -23.80 -3.13
C ARG A 197 4.00 -22.76 -3.82
N ALA A 198 2.93 -22.37 -3.15
CA ALA A 198 2.02 -21.31 -3.58
C ALA A 198 2.58 -19.90 -3.36
N SER A 199 3.64 -19.76 -2.55
CA SER A 199 4.22 -18.47 -2.21
C SER A 199 5.67 -18.58 -1.73
N ALA A 200 6.35 -17.43 -1.59
CA ALA A 200 7.70 -17.32 -1.08
C ALA A 200 7.92 -15.99 -0.37
N LEU A 201 8.69 -15.98 0.72
CA LEU A 201 9.25 -14.76 1.28
C LEU A 201 10.47 -14.37 0.44
N VAL A 202 10.50 -13.14 -0.07
CA VAL A 202 11.54 -12.66 -0.97
C VAL A 202 12.11 -11.35 -0.45
N LEU A 203 13.44 -11.24 -0.51
CA LEU A 203 14.17 -9.99 -0.40
C LEU A 203 14.69 -9.61 -1.78
N LEU A 204 14.18 -8.52 -2.35
CA LEU A 204 14.47 -8.06 -3.70
C LEU A 204 15.27 -6.74 -3.63
N PRO A 205 16.46 -6.64 -4.24
CA PRO A 205 17.13 -5.36 -4.35
C PRO A 205 16.35 -4.44 -5.27
N LEU A 206 16.12 -3.19 -4.85
CA LEU A 206 15.56 -2.15 -5.69
C LEU A 206 16.72 -1.26 -6.16
N GLY A 207 16.74 -0.96 -7.47
CA GLY A 207 17.91 -0.42 -8.18
C GLY A 207 18.69 0.66 -7.44
N GLN A 208 20.02 0.60 -7.54
CA GLN A 208 20.93 1.62 -7.00
C GLN A 208 20.76 2.91 -7.82
N ARG A 209 20.77 4.06 -7.14
CA ARG A 209 20.93 5.35 -7.80
C ARG A 209 22.32 5.48 -8.38
#